data_AF-A4TTX9-F1
#
_entry.id   AF-A4TTX9-F1
#
_cell.length_a   1.000
_cell.length_b   1.000
_cell.length_c   1.000
_cell.angle_alpha   90.00
_cell.angle_beta   90.00
_cell.angle_gamma   90.00
#
_symmetry.space_group_name_H-M   'P 1'
#
loop_
_entity.id
_entity.type
_entity.pdbx_description
1 polymer ?
#
loop_
_entity_poly.entity_id
_entity_poly.type
_entity_poly.pdbx_seq_one_letter_code
_entity_poly.pdbx_strand_id
1 'polypeptide(L)'
;MNTDFFRHGDLAPTIAAAGLRAVDIGSRGGFDPDLLPIAWAVDGIGFEPEPQAFAQLQAIDPAPWRSVRWLPFAIGAVNGPATLWIPPDPVGASLLEHDPAVGERFGLSHLTSNCRPLTVDTVTPGPRPWPGWPLPRLPEAGCGGGRNCPSCKPPQQTLAATVAIKGRGVGRPRPQEPAAGGRHGCVLARPRASSGWTSSAPCAGDPPRWRRIPYSWRGQPGYSRGQIGQCDLLYFRRPDTLAADRQTLAAGLIAMALGYFDHALPLLTRSGVKVDAVAHASRRLGRRVAWQQMRANLRELVPLLRSLLGGVPN
;
A
#
# COMPACT_ATOMS: atom_id res chain seq x y z
N MET A 1 -10.20 -9.87 5.23
CA MET A 1 -9.16 -10.95 5.21
C MET A 1 -9.12 -11.59 6.60
N ASN A 2 -8.68 -12.84 6.80
CA ASN A 2 -8.48 -13.31 8.19
C ASN A 2 -7.20 -12.64 8.70
N THR A 3 -7.34 -11.97 9.83
CA THR A 3 -6.40 -11.11 10.52
C THR A 3 -5.17 -11.83 11.08
N ASP A 4 -5.17 -13.16 11.09
CA ASP A 4 -4.15 -13.98 11.76
C ASP A 4 -3.63 -15.13 10.89
N PHE A 5 -3.57 -14.94 9.57
CA PHE A 5 -3.28 -16.04 8.64
C PHE A 5 -1.98 -16.80 8.97
N PHE A 6 -0.90 -16.09 9.29
CA PHE A 6 0.38 -16.70 9.62
C PHE A 6 0.59 -17.00 11.11
N ARG A 7 -0.39 -16.68 11.99
CA ARG A 7 -0.27 -16.85 13.44
C ARG A 7 -0.16 -18.30 13.88
N HIS A 8 -0.77 -19.22 13.12
CA HIS A 8 -0.83 -20.65 13.41
C HIS A 8 -0.03 -21.47 12.38
N GLY A 9 1.19 -21.02 12.04
CA GLY A 9 2.04 -21.72 11.08
C GLY A 9 3.49 -21.72 11.52
N ASP A 10 4.32 -22.44 10.77
CA ASP A 10 5.74 -22.67 11.09
C ASP A 10 6.57 -21.38 11.15
N LEU A 11 6.09 -20.32 10.49
CA LEU A 11 6.73 -19.01 10.46
C LEU A 11 6.32 -18.10 11.62
N ALA A 12 5.33 -18.48 12.45
CA ALA A 12 4.84 -17.61 13.51
C ALA A 12 5.95 -17.17 14.49
N PRO A 13 6.81 -18.05 15.04
CA PRO A 13 7.87 -17.60 15.94
C PRO A 13 8.83 -16.58 15.28
N THR A 14 9.14 -16.82 14.00
CA THR A 14 10.00 -15.93 13.20
C THR A 14 9.35 -14.56 12.96
N ILE A 15 8.06 -14.52 12.63
CA ILE A 15 7.31 -13.27 12.42
C ILE A 15 7.22 -12.48 13.74
N ALA A 16 6.93 -13.16 14.85
CA ALA A 16 6.85 -12.55 16.17
C ALA A 16 8.17 -11.87 16.57
N ALA A 17 9.30 -12.56 16.34
CA ALA A 17 10.63 -12.08 16.71
C ALA A 17 11.20 -10.99 15.78
N ALA A 18 10.65 -10.83 14.56
CA ALA A 18 11.19 -9.88 13.59
C ALA A 18 11.11 -8.41 14.05
N GLY A 19 10.13 -8.09 14.92
CA GLY A 19 9.86 -6.73 15.39
C GLY A 19 9.47 -5.80 14.24
N LEU A 20 8.45 -6.22 13.47
CA LEU A 20 7.95 -5.49 12.31
C LEU A 20 7.26 -4.21 12.74
N ARG A 21 7.48 -3.14 11.96
CA ARG A 21 6.92 -1.81 12.18
C ARG A 21 6.46 -1.20 10.88
N ALA A 22 5.22 -0.71 10.87
CA ALA A 22 4.60 -0.09 9.72
C ALA A 22 4.18 1.35 10.04
N VAL A 23 4.26 2.21 9.04
CA VAL A 23 3.69 3.56 9.07
C VAL A 23 2.64 3.62 7.97
N ASP A 24 1.47 4.18 8.30
CA ASP A 24 0.36 4.37 7.36
C ASP A 24 0.03 5.87 7.30
N ILE A 25 0.11 6.46 6.10
CA ILE A 25 -0.16 7.89 5.88
C ILE A 25 -1.53 8.02 5.22
N GLY A 26 -2.47 8.62 5.95
CA GLY A 26 -3.88 8.68 5.54
C GLY A 26 -4.66 7.47 6.03
N SER A 27 -4.54 7.14 7.32
CA SER A 27 -5.11 5.92 7.92
C SER A 27 -6.62 5.98 8.18
N ARG A 28 -7.38 6.71 7.35
CA ARG A 28 -8.82 6.87 7.50
C ARG A 28 -9.51 5.51 7.49
N GLY A 29 -10.30 5.24 8.52
CA GLY A 29 -11.06 3.98 8.63
C GLY A 29 -10.24 2.76 9.06
N GLY A 30 -8.94 2.92 9.33
CA GLY A 30 -8.09 1.90 9.91
C GLY A 30 -6.71 1.85 9.27
N PHE A 31 -5.92 0.86 9.70
CA PHE A 31 -4.60 0.61 9.17
C PHE A 31 -4.69 -0.26 7.90
N ASP A 32 -3.73 -0.14 6.99
CA ASP A 32 -3.73 -0.87 5.70
C ASP A 32 -4.03 -2.37 5.81
N PRO A 33 -5.13 -2.85 5.21
CA PRO A 33 -5.56 -4.24 5.33
C PRO A 33 -4.61 -5.24 4.64
N ASP A 34 -3.69 -4.80 3.79
CA ASP A 34 -2.75 -5.71 3.11
C ASP A 34 -1.75 -6.36 4.07
N LEU A 35 -1.53 -5.77 5.26
CA LEU A 35 -0.69 -6.35 6.31
C LEU A 35 -1.45 -7.23 7.30
N LEU A 36 -2.78 -7.38 7.14
CA LEU A 36 -3.59 -8.25 7.99
C LEU A 36 -3.02 -9.66 8.17
N PRO A 37 -2.42 -10.35 7.17
CA PRO A 37 -1.86 -11.69 7.39
C PRO A 37 -0.83 -11.79 8.53
N ILE A 38 -0.17 -10.68 8.86
CA ILE A 38 0.89 -10.56 9.88
C ILE A 38 0.60 -9.50 10.95
N ALA A 39 -0.61 -8.92 11.01
CA ALA A 39 -0.93 -7.76 11.85
C ALA A 39 -0.63 -7.98 13.34
N TRP A 40 -0.88 -9.18 13.86
CA TRP A 40 -0.58 -9.60 15.22
C TRP A 40 0.91 -9.48 15.63
N ALA A 41 1.81 -9.26 14.67
CA ALA A 41 3.25 -9.06 14.89
C ALA A 41 3.78 -7.69 14.43
N VAL A 42 2.89 -6.76 14.08
CA VAL A 42 3.23 -5.42 13.56
C VAL A 42 2.89 -4.35 14.59
N ASP A 43 3.86 -3.48 14.89
CA ASP A 43 3.57 -2.18 15.53
C ASP A 43 3.28 -1.15 14.44
N GLY A 44 2.08 -0.58 14.44
CA GLY A 44 1.62 0.40 13.49
C GLY A 44 1.68 1.84 14.02
N ILE A 45 2.01 2.78 13.15
CA ILE A 45 1.78 4.23 13.36
C ILE A 45 0.93 4.73 12.21
N GLY A 46 -0.30 5.16 12.48
CA GLY A 46 -1.16 5.76 11.47
C GLY A 46 -1.27 7.26 11.64
N PHE A 47 -1.30 7.98 10.52
CA PHE A 47 -1.46 9.41 10.45
C PHE A 47 -2.83 9.74 9.85
N GLU A 48 -3.69 10.43 10.60
CA GLU A 48 -4.97 10.93 10.13
C GLU A 48 -5.16 12.38 10.61
N PRO A 49 -5.04 13.37 9.71
CA PRO A 49 -5.12 14.78 10.08
C PRO A 49 -6.54 15.32 10.28
N GLU A 50 -7.59 14.68 9.75
CA GLU A 50 -8.95 15.18 9.94
C GLU A 50 -9.46 14.84 11.35
N PRO A 51 -9.88 15.83 12.17
CA PRO A 51 -10.27 15.59 13.56
C PRO A 51 -11.38 14.55 13.74
N GLN A 52 -12.39 14.56 12.86
CA GLN A 52 -13.50 13.61 12.93
C GLN A 52 -13.06 12.19 12.61
N ALA A 53 -12.26 12.00 11.55
CA ALA A 53 -11.73 10.69 11.18
C ALA A 53 -10.75 10.17 12.24
N PHE A 54 -9.91 11.05 12.79
CA PHE A 54 -9.01 10.73 13.88
C PHE A 54 -9.76 10.27 15.14
N ALA A 55 -10.82 10.98 15.55
CA ALA A 55 -11.64 10.59 16.68
C ALA A 55 -12.30 9.21 16.48
N GLN A 56 -12.74 8.91 15.26
CA GLN A 56 -13.25 7.57 14.92
C GLN A 56 -12.18 6.50 15.08
N LEU A 57 -10.95 6.74 14.63
CA LEU A 57 -9.83 5.80 14.79
C LEU A 57 -9.50 5.53 16.26
N GLN A 58 -9.58 6.55 17.11
CA GLN A 58 -9.36 6.39 18.56
C GLN A 58 -10.46 5.56 19.24
N ALA A 59 -11.67 5.52 18.68
CA ALA A 59 -12.78 4.74 19.20
C ALA A 59 -12.77 3.28 18.72
N ILE A 60 -11.99 2.94 17.70
CA ILE A 60 -11.91 1.59 17.13
C ILE A 60 -10.89 0.75 17.91
N ASP A 61 -11.23 -0.51 18.16
CA ASP A 61 -10.29 -1.49 18.70
C ASP A 61 -9.12 -1.69 17.72
N PRO A 62 -7.86 -1.47 18.15
CA PRO A 62 -6.69 -1.71 17.30
C PRO A 62 -6.43 -3.20 17.02
N ALA A 63 -7.20 -4.14 17.53
CA ALA A 63 -7.12 -5.53 17.08
C ALA A 63 -7.35 -5.61 15.55
N PRO A 64 -6.57 -6.42 14.82
CA PRO A 64 -5.67 -7.49 15.29
C PRO A 64 -4.19 -7.07 15.46
N TRP A 65 -3.88 -5.79 15.37
CA TRP A 65 -2.50 -5.31 15.36
C TRP A 65 -1.81 -5.56 16.72
N ARG A 66 -0.50 -5.84 16.73
CA ARG A 66 0.25 -5.98 18.01
C ARG A 66 0.11 -4.70 18.83
N SER A 67 0.30 -3.56 18.18
CA SER A 67 0.04 -2.25 18.72
C SER A 67 -0.23 -1.27 17.58
N VAL A 68 -1.08 -0.27 17.80
CA VAL A 68 -1.25 0.86 16.88
C VAL A 68 -1.31 2.15 17.68
N ARG A 69 -0.68 3.19 17.15
CA ARG A 69 -0.93 4.56 17.59
C ARG A 69 -1.33 5.42 16.42
N TRP A 70 -2.39 6.17 16.64
CA TRP A 70 -2.86 7.19 15.72
C TRP A 70 -2.24 8.53 16.08
N LEU A 71 -1.85 9.29 15.07
CA LEU A 71 -1.33 10.65 15.20
C LEU A 71 -2.20 11.64 14.40
N PRO A 72 -2.62 12.77 14.99
CA PRO A 72 -3.54 13.72 14.38
C PRO A 72 -2.81 14.71 13.46
N PHE A 73 -1.86 14.23 12.65
CA PHE A 73 -1.01 15.06 11.81
C PHE A 73 -1.00 14.55 10.38
N ALA A 74 -0.87 15.47 9.44
CA ALA A 74 -0.53 15.12 8.06
C ALA A 74 1.00 15.05 7.92
N ILE A 75 1.50 14.21 7.01
CA ILE A 75 2.93 14.20 6.67
C ILE A 75 3.18 15.24 5.58
N GLY A 76 3.92 16.31 5.92
CA GLY A 76 4.12 17.47 5.05
C GLY A 76 5.58 17.84 4.80
N ALA A 77 5.78 18.92 4.03
CA ALA A 77 7.10 19.50 3.72
C ALA A 77 7.73 20.16 4.93
N VAL A 78 6.89 20.89 5.64
CA VAL A 78 7.23 21.81 6.70
C VAL A 78 6.30 21.49 7.87
N ASN A 79 6.79 21.69 9.09
CA ASN A 79 5.95 21.60 10.28
C ASN A 79 5.00 22.80 10.35
N GLY A 80 3.76 22.58 10.78
CA GLY A 80 2.81 23.64 11.06
C GLY A 80 1.50 23.52 10.25
N PRO A 81 0.67 24.56 10.23
CA PRO A 81 -0.63 24.51 9.57
C PRO A 81 -0.49 24.37 8.05
N ALA A 82 -1.30 23.50 7.45
CA ALA A 82 -1.46 23.36 6.01
C ALA A 82 -2.93 23.09 5.65
N THR A 83 -3.29 23.33 4.39
CA THR A 83 -4.64 23.01 3.89
C THR A 83 -4.68 21.57 3.38
N LEU A 84 -5.59 20.79 3.95
CA LEU A 84 -6.01 19.49 3.45
C LEU A 84 -7.25 19.68 2.55
N TRP A 85 -7.17 19.23 1.32
CA TRP A 85 -8.27 19.26 0.35
C TRP A 85 -9.01 17.93 0.38
N ILE A 86 -10.23 17.94 0.92
CA ILE A 86 -11.05 16.74 1.10
C ILE A 86 -12.15 16.71 0.03
N PRO A 87 -12.07 15.82 -0.97
CA PRO A 87 -13.13 15.65 -1.98
C PRO A 87 -14.35 14.92 -1.39
N PRO A 88 -15.47 14.80 -2.14
CA PRO A 88 -16.68 14.10 -1.70
C PRO A 88 -16.43 12.68 -1.19
N ASP A 89 -15.56 11.93 -1.87
CA ASP A 89 -15.03 10.67 -1.33
C ASP A 89 -13.70 10.92 -0.62
N PRO A 90 -13.68 10.92 0.71
CA PRO A 90 -12.53 11.38 1.48
C PRO A 90 -11.26 10.53 1.33
N VAL A 91 -11.32 9.34 0.72
CA VAL A 91 -10.12 8.54 0.42
C VAL A 91 -9.15 9.28 -0.51
N GLY A 92 -9.64 10.29 -1.23
CA GLY A 92 -8.84 11.18 -2.07
C GLY A 92 -8.22 12.38 -1.34
N ALA A 93 -8.31 12.50 -0.01
CA ALA A 93 -7.79 13.68 0.69
C ALA A 93 -6.28 13.91 0.41
N SER A 94 -5.89 15.17 0.17
CA SER A 94 -4.49 15.51 -0.14
C SER A 94 -4.10 16.89 0.40
N LEU A 95 -2.83 17.07 0.77
CA LEU A 95 -2.25 18.38 1.07
C LEU A 95 -2.02 19.22 -0.20
N LEU A 96 -2.23 18.64 -1.38
CA LEU A 96 -2.15 19.32 -2.66
C LEU A 96 -3.55 19.52 -3.21
N GLU A 97 -3.78 20.68 -3.81
CA GLU A 97 -5.04 20.97 -4.48
C GLU A 97 -5.24 20.01 -5.66
N HIS A 98 -6.47 19.52 -5.80
CA HIS A 98 -6.82 18.54 -6.82
C HIS A 98 -7.00 19.20 -8.19
N ASP A 99 -6.58 18.50 -9.24
CA ASP A 99 -6.88 18.89 -10.63
C ASP A 99 -8.19 18.20 -11.06
N PRO A 100 -9.33 18.90 -11.14
CA PRO A 100 -10.61 18.30 -11.49
C PRO A 100 -10.59 17.66 -12.89
N ALA A 101 -9.78 18.17 -13.82
CA ALA A 101 -9.65 17.63 -15.16
C ALA A 101 -9.05 16.21 -15.18
N VAL A 102 -8.25 15.86 -14.15
CA VAL A 102 -7.75 14.49 -13.99
C VAL A 102 -8.88 13.55 -13.60
N GLY A 103 -9.73 13.94 -12.64
CA GLY A 103 -10.87 13.13 -12.22
C GLY A 103 -11.87 12.92 -13.35
N GLU A 104 -12.22 13.98 -14.07
CA GLU A 104 -13.14 13.90 -15.22
C GLU A 104 -12.63 12.90 -16.27
N ARG A 105 -11.35 13.01 -16.64
CA ARG A 105 -10.72 12.12 -17.63
C ARG A 105 -10.80 10.63 -17.27
N PHE A 106 -10.74 10.30 -15.98
CA PHE A 106 -10.74 8.91 -15.52
C PHE A 106 -12.07 8.46 -14.91
N GLY A 107 -13.12 9.29 -14.93
CA GLY A 107 -14.39 8.98 -14.27
C GLY A 107 -14.29 8.94 -12.73
N LEU A 108 -13.35 9.70 -12.17
CA LEU A 108 -13.01 9.77 -10.75
C LEU A 108 -13.25 11.16 -10.15
N SER A 109 -14.17 11.95 -10.71
CA SER A 109 -14.45 13.33 -10.23
C SER A 109 -14.81 13.40 -8.75
N HIS A 110 -15.37 12.34 -8.17
CA HIS A 110 -15.65 12.22 -6.73
C HIS A 110 -14.40 12.25 -5.84
N LEU A 111 -13.21 12.03 -6.42
CA LEU A 111 -11.91 12.09 -5.74
C LEU A 111 -11.14 13.39 -6.00
N THR A 112 -11.58 14.26 -6.91
CA THR A 112 -10.79 15.43 -7.33
C THR A 112 -11.57 16.74 -7.47
N SER A 113 -12.90 16.70 -7.32
CA SER A 113 -13.77 17.87 -7.51
C SER A 113 -14.48 18.22 -6.20
N ASN A 114 -14.99 19.45 -6.08
CA ASN A 114 -15.79 19.90 -4.93
C ASN A 114 -15.08 19.70 -3.58
N CYS A 115 -13.78 19.95 -3.54
CA CYS A 115 -12.98 19.72 -2.35
C CYS A 115 -13.28 20.75 -1.27
N ARG A 116 -13.57 20.27 -0.06
CA ARG A 116 -13.65 21.11 1.14
C ARG A 116 -12.22 21.34 1.67
N PRO A 117 -11.77 22.58 1.85
CA PRO A 117 -10.52 22.87 2.53
C PRO A 117 -10.68 22.66 4.04
N LEU A 118 -9.66 22.08 4.68
CA LEU A 118 -9.55 21.92 6.11
C LEU A 118 -8.12 22.27 6.55
N THR A 119 -7.96 23.21 7.48
CA THR A 119 -6.64 23.47 8.08
C THR A 119 -6.29 22.34 9.04
N VAL A 120 -5.11 21.76 8.85
CA VAL A 120 -4.58 20.67 9.66
C VAL A 120 -3.11 20.92 9.99
N ASP A 121 -2.62 20.32 11.07
CA ASP A 121 -1.20 20.38 11.40
C ASP A 121 -0.41 19.35 10.59
N THR A 122 0.71 19.78 10.01
CA THR A 122 1.67 18.91 9.34
C THR A 122 2.91 18.68 10.19
N VAL A 123 3.48 17.49 10.05
CA VAL A 123 4.81 17.14 10.56
C VAL A 123 5.70 16.68 9.42
N THR A 124 6.94 17.16 9.41
CA THR A 124 7.99 16.71 8.51
C THR A 124 8.69 15.50 9.13
N PRO A 125 8.87 14.39 8.39
CA PRO A 125 9.69 13.27 8.86
C PRO A 125 11.13 13.75 9.10
N GLY A 126 11.56 13.75 10.36
CA GLY A 126 12.91 14.13 10.76
C GLY A 126 13.91 12.95 10.72
N PRO A 127 15.22 13.22 10.75
CA PRO A 127 16.25 12.16 10.84
C PRO A 127 16.18 11.44 12.19
N ARG A 128 15.73 12.16 13.23
CA ARG A 128 15.41 11.55 14.50
C ARG A 128 14.05 10.87 14.40
N PRO A 129 13.89 9.70 15.02
CA PRO A 129 12.56 9.17 15.22
C PRO A 129 11.69 10.21 15.92
N TRP A 130 10.39 10.19 15.66
CA TRP A 130 9.45 10.94 16.48
C TRP A 130 9.72 10.64 17.98
N PRO A 131 9.59 11.61 18.91
CA PRO A 131 9.98 11.41 20.30
C PRO A 131 9.33 10.16 20.93
N GLY A 132 10.15 9.21 21.37
CA GLY A 132 9.69 7.93 21.94
C GLY A 132 9.51 6.79 20.94
N TRP A 133 9.94 6.97 19.69
CA TRP A 133 9.70 5.99 18.62
C TRP A 133 11.00 5.42 18.06
N PRO A 134 11.00 4.16 17.61
CA PRO A 134 12.06 3.64 16.77
C PRO A 134 11.69 3.75 15.28
N LEU A 135 12.70 3.80 14.40
CA LEU A 135 12.48 3.96 12.95
C LEU A 135 11.61 2.83 12.36
N PRO A 136 10.68 3.17 11.44
CA PRO A 136 9.82 2.19 10.77
C PRO A 136 10.60 1.35 9.75
N ARG A 137 10.05 0.18 9.41
CA ARG A 137 10.60 -0.71 8.38
C ARG A 137 9.77 -0.68 7.09
N LEU A 138 8.49 -0.32 7.19
CA LEU A 138 7.56 -0.22 6.08
C LEU A 138 6.72 1.06 6.20
N PRO A 139 7.12 2.19 5.63
CA PRO A 139 6.23 3.30 5.40
C PRO A 139 5.35 3.03 4.20
N GLU A 140 4.05 3.18 4.39
CA GLU A 140 3.08 3.44 3.35
C GLU A 140 2.90 4.95 3.22
N ALA A 141 2.91 5.42 1.98
CA ALA A 141 2.69 6.81 1.64
C ALA A 141 1.46 6.92 0.73
N GLY A 142 0.32 7.28 1.33
CA GLY A 142 -0.83 7.81 0.62
C GLY A 142 -0.58 9.28 0.30
N CYS A 143 0.13 9.57 -0.78
CA CYS A 143 0.45 10.94 -1.16
C CYS A 143 0.01 11.21 -2.59
N GLY A 144 -1.17 11.81 -2.74
CA GLY A 144 -1.66 12.33 -4.00
C GLY A 144 -0.88 13.59 -4.39
N GLY A 145 0.22 13.45 -5.14
CA GLY A 145 0.70 14.53 -6.00
C GLY A 145 2.19 14.56 -6.35
N GLY A 146 2.54 15.58 -7.14
CA GLY A 146 3.69 15.60 -8.06
C GLY A 146 5.11 15.53 -7.48
N ARG A 147 6.10 15.70 -8.37
CA ARG A 147 7.56 15.48 -8.16
C ARG A 147 8.20 16.11 -6.91
N ASN A 148 7.52 17.04 -6.25
CA ASN A 148 8.00 17.75 -5.06
C ASN A 148 7.30 17.32 -3.77
N CYS A 149 6.60 16.17 -3.79
CA CYS A 149 6.01 15.62 -2.58
C CYS A 149 7.11 15.33 -1.53
N PRO A 150 7.13 16.06 -0.40
CA PRO A 150 8.20 15.96 0.60
C PRO A 150 8.17 14.66 1.41
N SER A 151 6.97 14.09 1.61
CA SER A 151 6.79 12.74 2.17
C SER A 151 7.50 11.68 1.32
N CYS A 152 7.71 11.93 0.03
CA CYS A 152 8.47 11.08 -0.89
C CYS A 152 10.00 11.31 -0.82
N LYS A 153 10.48 12.22 0.02
CA LYS A 153 11.91 12.47 0.28
C LYS A 153 12.24 12.32 1.78
N PRO A 154 11.97 11.16 2.39
CA PRO A 154 12.30 10.98 3.80
C PRO A 154 13.82 11.09 4.02
N PRO A 155 14.25 11.49 5.23
CA PRO A 155 15.67 11.56 5.59
C PRO A 155 16.40 10.26 5.27
N GLN A 156 17.68 10.36 4.88
CA GLN A 156 18.49 9.21 4.48
C GLN A 156 18.51 8.10 5.55
N GLN A 157 18.47 8.45 6.83
CA GLN A 157 18.43 7.49 7.94
C GLN A 157 17.13 6.67 7.96
N THR A 158 15.98 7.31 7.71
CA THR A 158 14.69 6.63 7.60
C THR A 158 14.68 5.70 6.38
N LEU A 159 15.20 6.15 5.24
CA LEU A 159 15.36 5.30 4.05
C LEU A 159 16.30 4.12 4.31
N ALA A 160 17.36 4.32 5.09
CA ALA A 160 18.33 3.28 5.43
C ALA A 160 17.72 2.18 6.32
N ALA A 161 16.71 2.50 7.13
CA ALA A 161 15.97 1.52 7.94
C ALA A 161 14.78 0.87 7.19
N THR A 162 14.28 1.54 6.16
CA THR A 162 13.12 1.11 5.39
C THR A 162 13.49 -0.03 4.44
N VAL A 163 12.65 -1.07 4.39
CA VAL A 163 12.84 -2.25 3.53
C VAL A 163 11.82 -2.36 2.40
N ALA A 164 10.64 -1.77 2.58
CA ALA A 164 9.63 -1.68 1.54
C ALA A 164 8.83 -0.38 1.67
N ILE A 165 8.28 0.13 0.57
CA ILE A 165 7.42 1.31 0.53
C ILE A 165 6.22 1.00 -0.35
N LYS A 166 5.02 1.21 0.18
CA LYS A 166 3.79 1.17 -0.61
C LYS A 166 3.33 2.60 -0.87
N GLY A 167 3.23 2.98 -2.13
CA GLY A 167 2.77 4.31 -2.54
C GLY A 167 1.45 4.21 -3.28
N ARG A 168 0.47 5.04 -2.92
CA ARG A 168 -0.78 5.19 -3.68
C ARG A 168 -0.73 6.49 -4.45
N GLY A 169 -0.90 6.44 -5.78
CA GLY A 169 -0.75 7.63 -6.60
C GLY A 169 -1.52 7.59 -7.92
N VAL A 170 -1.89 8.80 -8.35
CA VAL A 170 -2.45 9.11 -9.67
C VAL A 170 -1.38 9.89 -10.42
N GLY A 171 -0.98 9.40 -11.61
CA GLY A 171 0.12 9.98 -12.37
C GLY A 171 -0.29 10.40 -13.77
N ARG A 172 0.07 11.63 -14.19
CA ARG A 172 -0.06 12.07 -15.57
C ARG A 172 1.22 11.73 -16.36
N PRO A 173 1.19 10.87 -17.39
CA PRO A 173 2.34 10.69 -18.27
C PRO A 173 2.60 11.97 -19.06
N ARG A 174 3.88 12.28 -19.31
CA ARG A 174 4.27 13.43 -20.15
C ARG A 174 3.89 13.18 -21.61
N PRO A 175 3.46 14.21 -22.37
CA PRO A 175 3.16 14.08 -23.80
C PRO A 175 4.32 13.57 -24.67
N GLN A 176 5.58 13.72 -24.20
CA GLN A 176 6.80 13.47 -24.98
C GLN A 176 7.62 12.24 -24.50
N GLU A 177 7.19 11.52 -23.46
CA GLU A 177 7.93 10.33 -23.00
C GLU A 177 7.36 9.06 -23.64
N PRO A 178 8.19 8.20 -24.28
CA PRO A 178 7.72 6.93 -24.83
C PRO A 178 7.17 6.03 -23.72
N ALA A 179 6.05 5.34 -23.99
CA ALA A 179 5.32 4.54 -23.00
C ALA A 179 6.18 3.43 -22.33
N ALA A 180 7.26 2.99 -22.97
CA ALA A 180 8.20 2.03 -22.40
C ALA A 180 9.31 2.68 -21.54
N GLY A 181 9.65 3.96 -21.76
CA GLY A 181 10.81 4.63 -21.14
C GLY A 181 10.48 5.69 -20.08
N GLY A 182 9.22 6.09 -19.91
CA GLY A 182 8.81 7.18 -19.01
C GLY A 182 7.67 6.84 -18.06
N ARG A 183 7.69 5.64 -17.45
CA ARG A 183 6.67 5.23 -16.46
C ARG A 183 7.03 5.72 -15.06
N HIS A 184 6.98 7.04 -14.84
CA HIS A 184 7.37 7.67 -13.56
C HIS A 184 6.32 8.69 -13.08
N GLY A 185 5.10 8.21 -12.82
CA GLY A 185 3.97 9.02 -12.34
C GLY A 185 3.99 9.33 -10.83
N CYS A 186 4.67 8.52 -10.03
CA CYS A 186 5.03 8.83 -8.65
C CYS A 186 6.55 8.71 -8.54
N VAL A 187 7.23 9.84 -8.36
CA VAL A 187 8.66 9.85 -8.04
C VAL A 187 8.80 9.57 -6.54
N LEU A 188 8.48 8.34 -6.13
CA LEU A 188 8.95 7.79 -4.86
C LEU A 188 10.43 7.49 -5.06
N ALA A 189 11.23 8.55 -4.94
CA ALA A 189 12.56 8.67 -5.51
C ALA A 189 12.58 8.39 -7.04
N ARG A 190 13.27 9.22 -7.83
CA ARG A 190 14.09 8.58 -8.85
C ARG A 190 15.10 7.87 -7.97
N PRO A 191 15.12 6.54 -7.83
CA PRO A 191 16.27 5.97 -7.22
C PRO A 191 17.38 6.41 -8.18
N ARG A 192 18.25 7.34 -7.79
CA ARG A 192 19.57 7.36 -8.42
C ARG A 192 20.02 5.91 -8.36
N ALA A 193 20.61 5.36 -9.42
CA ALA A 193 21.00 3.95 -9.46
C ALA A 193 21.76 3.50 -8.19
N SER A 194 22.35 4.45 -7.45
CA SER A 194 22.99 4.32 -6.13
C SER A 194 22.08 4.13 -4.91
N SER A 195 20.77 4.34 -4.97
CA SER A 195 19.88 4.34 -3.79
C SER A 195 19.25 2.99 -3.45
N GLY A 196 19.47 1.97 -4.28
CA GLY A 196 19.22 0.59 -3.88
C GLY A 196 17.74 0.16 -3.80
N TRP A 197 16.84 0.74 -4.59
CA TRP A 197 15.41 0.32 -4.63
C TRP A 197 15.06 -0.40 -5.94
N THR A 198 14.16 -1.38 -5.86
CA THR A 198 13.56 -2.10 -6.99
C THR A 198 12.04 -2.00 -6.90
N SER A 199 11.40 -1.57 -7.99
CA SER A 199 9.94 -1.57 -8.09
C SER A 199 9.44 -2.96 -8.44
N SER A 200 8.51 -3.49 -7.66
CA SER A 200 7.69 -4.64 -8.04
C SER A 200 6.35 -4.11 -8.57
N ALA A 201 6.41 -3.34 -9.66
CA ALA A 201 5.20 -2.91 -10.35
C ALA A 201 4.62 -4.12 -11.10
N PRO A 202 3.31 -4.41 -11.03
CA PRO A 202 2.71 -5.37 -11.93
C PRO A 202 2.82 -4.82 -13.37
N CYS A 203 3.63 -5.49 -14.20
CA CYS A 203 3.68 -5.20 -15.62
C CYS A 203 2.30 -5.43 -16.24
N ALA A 204 1.78 -4.46 -16.99
CA ALA A 204 0.57 -4.60 -17.81
C ALA A 204 0.83 -5.46 -19.08
N GLY A 205 1.50 -6.59 -18.91
CA GLY A 205 1.71 -7.62 -19.93
C GLY A 205 1.56 -8.97 -19.22
N ASP A 206 0.39 -9.57 -19.37
CA ASP A 206 -0.10 -10.81 -18.77
C ASP A 206 0.22 -11.01 -17.27
N PRO A 207 -0.68 -10.59 -16.35
CA PRO A 207 -0.58 -11.06 -14.98
C PRO A 207 -0.68 -12.60 -14.99
N PRO A 208 0.12 -13.32 -14.17
CA PRO A 208 -0.14 -14.74 -13.94
C PRO A 208 -1.62 -14.91 -13.53
N ARG A 209 -2.29 -15.91 -14.12
CA ARG A 209 -3.77 -16.09 -14.19
C ARG A 209 -4.57 -15.92 -12.89
N TRP A 210 -3.92 -15.84 -11.74
CA TRP A 210 -4.51 -15.65 -10.42
C TRP A 210 -4.57 -14.19 -9.93
N ARG A 211 -4.10 -13.20 -10.70
CA ARG A 211 -4.19 -11.76 -10.33
C ARG A 211 -5.07 -10.99 -11.32
N ARG A 212 -6.35 -10.76 -10.97
CA ARG A 212 -7.16 -9.66 -11.50
C ARG A 212 -7.19 -8.54 -10.46
N ILE A 213 -6.68 -7.37 -10.81
CA ILE A 213 -6.71 -6.17 -9.95
C ILE A 213 -8.10 -5.52 -10.12
N PRO A 214 -8.81 -5.13 -9.03
CA PRO A 214 -10.19 -4.64 -9.09
C PRO A 214 -10.37 -3.28 -9.81
N TYR A 215 -9.29 -2.58 -10.14
CA TYR A 215 -9.32 -1.29 -10.86
C TYR A 215 -8.99 -1.40 -12.35
N SER A 216 -9.26 -2.55 -12.98
CA SER A 216 -9.18 -2.65 -14.44
C SER A 216 -10.33 -1.85 -15.07
N TRP A 217 -9.99 -0.76 -15.75
CA TRP A 217 -10.92 0.04 -16.54
C TRP A 217 -11.75 -0.84 -17.50
N ARG A 218 -13.08 -0.62 -17.54
CA ARG A 218 -14.04 -1.42 -18.35
C ARG A 218 -14.38 -0.80 -19.72
N GLY A 219 -13.85 0.39 -20.05
CA GLY A 219 -14.06 1.00 -21.37
C GLY A 219 -13.16 0.35 -22.44
N GLN A 220 -13.58 0.40 -23.71
CA GLN A 220 -12.69 0.07 -24.81
C GLN A 220 -11.63 1.18 -24.94
N PRO A 221 -10.33 0.92 -24.72
CA PRO A 221 -9.28 1.87 -25.06
C PRO A 221 -9.32 2.16 -26.55
N GLY A 222 -9.45 3.42 -26.92
CA GLY A 222 -8.87 3.87 -28.19
C GLY A 222 -7.37 3.55 -28.15
N TYR A 223 -6.93 2.56 -28.92
CA TYR A 223 -5.57 2.02 -28.86
C TYR A 223 -4.47 3.08 -29.07
N SER A 224 -3.44 3.03 -28.22
CA SER A 224 -1.99 3.07 -28.54
C SER A 224 -1.13 3.57 -27.37
N ARG A 225 -1.71 4.22 -26.36
CA ARG A 225 -0.96 4.73 -25.20
C ARG A 225 -1.67 4.33 -23.91
N GLY A 226 -1.24 3.22 -23.31
CA GLY A 226 -1.71 2.82 -21.98
C GLY A 226 -1.52 3.96 -20.98
N GLN A 227 -2.60 4.36 -20.32
CA GLN A 227 -2.60 5.38 -19.28
C GLN A 227 -2.91 4.70 -17.96
N ILE A 228 -2.08 4.94 -16.95
CA ILE A 228 -2.33 4.47 -15.58
C ILE A 228 -3.10 5.58 -14.88
N GLY A 229 -4.39 5.34 -14.62
CA GLY A 229 -5.22 6.27 -13.86
C GLY A 229 -4.82 6.29 -12.38
N GLN A 230 -4.88 5.13 -11.72
CA GLN A 230 -4.49 4.95 -10.33
C GLN A 230 -3.81 3.60 -10.17
N CYS A 231 -2.73 3.55 -9.40
CA CYS A 231 -2.10 2.30 -9.03
C CYS A 231 -1.48 2.37 -7.64
N ASP A 232 -1.50 1.23 -6.96
CA ASP A 232 -0.67 1.01 -5.78
C ASP A 232 0.70 0.52 -6.28
N LEU A 233 1.75 1.27 -5.97
CA LEU A 233 3.13 0.95 -6.30
C LEU A 233 3.83 0.43 -5.07
N LEU A 234 4.37 -0.78 -5.16
CA LEU A 234 5.18 -1.38 -4.12
C LEU A 234 6.64 -1.38 -4.54
N TYR A 235 7.48 -0.82 -3.68
CA TYR A 235 8.92 -0.76 -3.84
C TYR A 235 9.56 -1.60 -2.75
N PHE A 236 10.41 -2.55 -3.14
CA PHE A 236 11.27 -3.27 -2.21
C PHE A 236 12.69 -2.74 -2.34
N ARG A 237 13.39 -2.68 -1.22
CA ARG A 237 14.82 -2.41 -1.24
C ARG A 237 15.54 -3.59 -1.89
N ARG A 238 16.55 -3.30 -2.71
CA ARG A 238 17.33 -4.33 -3.38
C ARG A 238 18.01 -5.23 -2.35
N PRO A 239 17.96 -6.55 -2.51
CA PRO A 239 18.52 -7.50 -1.54
C PRO A 239 20.01 -7.29 -1.23
N ASP A 240 20.81 -6.85 -2.20
CA ASP A 240 22.25 -6.58 -2.06
C ASP A 240 22.55 -5.38 -1.15
N THR A 241 21.59 -4.47 -0.97
CA THR A 241 21.75 -3.26 -0.16
C THR A 241 21.24 -3.37 1.27
N LEU A 242 20.69 -4.53 1.63
CA LEU A 242 20.24 -4.86 2.98
C LEU A 242 21.47 -5.33 3.78
N ALA A 243 21.96 -4.45 4.66
CA ALA A 243 23.22 -4.66 5.38
C ALA A 243 23.07 -5.59 6.60
N ALA A 244 21.85 -5.79 7.11
CA ALA A 244 21.60 -6.57 8.33
C ALA A 244 20.60 -7.72 8.07
N ASP A 245 20.89 -8.89 8.63
CA ASP A 245 20.02 -10.08 8.54
C ASP A 245 18.59 -9.79 8.98
N ARG A 246 18.43 -8.92 9.98
CA ARG A 246 17.13 -8.51 10.50
C ARG A 246 16.33 -7.66 9.50
N GLN A 247 16.99 -6.90 8.63
CA GLN A 247 16.33 -6.15 7.55
C GLN A 247 15.94 -7.09 6.40
N THR A 248 16.83 -8.00 6.01
CA THR A 248 16.56 -9.06 5.02
C THR A 248 15.36 -9.91 5.43
N LEU A 249 15.30 -10.31 6.71
CA LEU A 249 14.18 -11.07 7.26
C LEU A 249 12.89 -10.27 7.17
N ALA A 250 12.89 -9.01 7.61
CA ALA A 250 11.70 -8.17 7.56
C ALA A 250 11.21 -7.92 6.13
N ALA A 251 12.13 -7.67 5.19
CA ALA A 251 11.80 -7.50 3.78
C ALA A 251 11.12 -8.76 3.22
N GLY A 252 11.67 -9.94 3.51
CA GLY A 252 11.10 -11.22 3.10
C GLY A 252 9.72 -11.48 3.71
N LEU A 253 9.53 -11.19 4.99
CA LEU A 253 8.25 -11.37 5.68
C LEU A 253 7.17 -10.40 5.17
N ILE A 254 7.53 -9.14 4.89
CA ILE A 254 6.62 -8.16 4.30
C ILE A 254 6.24 -8.58 2.87
N ALA A 255 7.22 -8.95 2.05
CA ALA A 255 6.95 -9.45 0.69
C ALA A 255 5.99 -10.65 0.72
N MET A 256 6.22 -11.58 1.64
CA MET A 256 5.36 -12.74 1.84
C MET A 256 3.93 -12.35 2.26
N ALA A 257 3.78 -11.42 3.21
CA ALA A 257 2.48 -10.95 3.68
C ALA A 257 1.67 -10.30 2.56
N LEU A 258 2.34 -9.56 1.69
CA LEU A 258 1.77 -8.93 0.50
C LEU A 258 1.58 -9.91 -0.68
N GLY A 259 1.90 -11.20 -0.49
CA GLY A 259 1.71 -12.26 -1.48
C GLY A 259 2.78 -12.36 -2.57
N TYR A 260 3.94 -11.72 -2.41
CA TYR A 260 5.09 -11.77 -3.32
C TYR A 260 6.08 -12.84 -2.87
N PHE A 261 5.68 -14.11 -2.97
CA PHE A 261 6.49 -15.25 -2.50
C PHE A 261 7.77 -15.48 -3.31
N ASP A 262 7.76 -15.10 -4.58
CA ASP A 262 8.91 -15.08 -5.48
C ASP A 262 10.01 -14.13 -4.99
N HIS A 263 9.62 -12.97 -4.47
CA HIS A 263 10.54 -12.04 -3.81
C HIS A 263 10.88 -12.46 -2.37
N ALA A 264 9.92 -13.03 -1.64
CA ALA A 264 10.10 -13.40 -0.25
C ALA A 264 11.08 -14.58 -0.08
N LEU A 265 10.97 -15.61 -0.91
CA LEU A 265 11.75 -16.85 -0.77
C LEU A 265 13.27 -16.61 -0.73
N PRO A 266 13.92 -15.92 -1.69
CA PRO A 266 15.36 -15.70 -1.63
C PRO A 266 15.79 -14.86 -0.41
N LEU A 267 14.97 -13.89 0.01
CA LEU A 267 15.24 -13.07 1.20
C LEU A 267 15.16 -13.90 2.48
N LEU A 268 14.09 -14.69 2.65
CA LEU A 268 13.86 -15.50 3.83
C LEU A 268 14.91 -16.61 3.96
N THR A 269 15.28 -17.28 2.85
CA THR A 269 16.34 -18.30 2.84
C THR A 269 17.69 -17.71 3.25
N ARG A 270 18.03 -16.50 2.75
CA ARG A 270 19.26 -15.79 3.15
C ARG A 270 19.28 -15.45 4.64
N SER A 271 18.11 -15.23 5.24
CA SER A 271 17.95 -15.01 6.69
C SER A 271 17.86 -16.30 7.51
N GLY A 272 18.13 -17.47 6.93
CA GLY A 272 18.14 -18.76 7.62
C GLY A 272 16.75 -19.40 7.80
N VAL A 273 15.70 -18.84 7.19
CA VAL A 273 14.36 -19.45 7.22
C VAL A 273 14.33 -20.65 6.28
N LYS A 274 13.80 -21.78 6.76
CA LYS A 274 13.70 -23.02 5.97
C LYS A 274 12.79 -22.83 4.75
N VAL A 275 13.26 -23.25 3.59
CA VAL A 275 12.50 -23.20 2.31
C VAL A 275 11.13 -23.88 2.44
N ASP A 276 11.05 -25.01 3.14
CA ASP A 276 9.81 -25.76 3.33
C ASP A 276 8.74 -24.96 4.08
N ALA A 277 9.14 -24.14 5.06
CA ALA A 277 8.21 -23.29 5.81
C ALA A 277 7.60 -22.21 4.90
N VAL A 278 8.42 -21.62 4.01
CA VAL A 278 7.95 -20.64 3.02
C VAL A 278 7.06 -21.29 1.97
N ALA A 279 7.42 -22.48 1.48
CA ALA A 279 6.62 -23.23 0.52
C ALA A 279 5.27 -23.66 1.12
N HIS A 280 5.26 -24.09 2.38
CA HIS A 280 4.04 -24.43 3.11
C HIS A 280 3.12 -23.20 3.27
N ALA A 281 3.68 -22.07 3.70
CA ALA A 281 2.99 -20.78 3.79
C ALA A 281 2.37 -20.35 2.44
N SER A 282 3.13 -20.46 1.34
CA SER A 282 2.68 -20.15 -0.02
C SER A 282 1.50 -21.02 -0.46
N ARG A 283 1.61 -22.35 -0.31
CA ARG A 283 0.53 -23.28 -0.66
C ARG A 283 -0.74 -23.01 0.13
N ARG A 284 -0.62 -22.72 1.43
CA ARG A 284 -1.77 -22.41 2.29
C ARG A 284 -2.46 -21.12 1.83
N LEU A 285 -1.69 -20.08 1.48
CA LEU A 285 -2.28 -18.81 1.00
C LEU A 285 -2.91 -18.99 -0.37
N GLY A 286 -2.23 -19.68 -1.29
CA GLY A 286 -2.72 -19.96 -2.63
C GLY A 286 -4.04 -20.72 -2.64
N ARG A 287 -4.16 -21.80 -1.83
CA ARG A 287 -5.43 -22.53 -1.66
C ARG A 287 -6.55 -21.61 -1.18
N ARG A 288 -6.25 -20.73 -0.21
CA ARG A 288 -7.24 -19.81 0.34
C ARG A 288 -7.73 -18.80 -0.69
N VAL A 289 -6.82 -18.16 -1.42
CA VAL A 289 -7.17 -17.20 -2.47
C VAL A 289 -8.01 -17.88 -3.55
N ALA A 290 -7.63 -19.10 -3.96
CA ALA A 290 -8.41 -19.90 -4.90
C ALA A 290 -9.85 -20.18 -4.38
N TRP A 291 -10.00 -20.56 -3.10
CA TRP A 291 -11.32 -20.75 -2.48
C TRP A 291 -12.15 -19.47 -2.42
N GLN A 292 -11.54 -18.33 -2.11
CA GLN A 292 -12.23 -17.04 -2.08
C GLN A 292 -12.72 -16.65 -3.47
N GLN A 293 -11.88 -16.81 -4.50
CA GLN A 293 -12.26 -16.54 -5.88
C GLN A 293 -13.39 -17.47 -6.35
N MET A 294 -13.30 -18.77 -6.02
CA MET A 294 -14.35 -19.72 -6.38
C MET A 294 -15.69 -19.36 -5.70
N ARG A 295 -15.66 -18.98 -4.42
CA ARG A 295 -16.86 -18.49 -3.71
C ARG A 295 -17.44 -17.21 -4.32
N ALA A 296 -16.60 -16.28 -4.73
CA ALA A 296 -17.03 -15.05 -5.40
C ALA A 296 -17.72 -15.39 -6.74
N ASN A 297 -17.07 -16.21 -7.56
CA ASN A 297 -17.63 -16.66 -8.85
C ASN A 297 -18.96 -17.40 -8.65
N LEU A 298 -19.06 -18.29 -7.65
CA LEU A 298 -20.32 -19.00 -7.34
C LEU A 298 -21.44 -18.04 -6.92
N ARG A 299 -21.13 -16.97 -6.19
CA ARG A 299 -22.12 -15.94 -5.83
C ARG A 299 -22.62 -15.17 -7.05
N GLU A 300 -21.74 -14.89 -8.01
CA GLU A 300 -22.13 -14.25 -9.28
C GLU A 300 -23.00 -15.16 -10.18
N LEU A 301 -22.97 -16.48 -9.96
CA LEU A 301 -23.88 -17.41 -10.64
C LEU A 301 -25.28 -17.45 -10.03
N VAL A 302 -25.47 -17.00 -8.78
CA VAL A 302 -26.79 -17.03 -8.11
C VAL A 302 -27.88 -16.26 -8.87
N PRO A 303 -27.64 -15.04 -9.39
CA PRO A 303 -28.61 -14.34 -10.24
C PRO A 303 -28.96 -15.11 -11.53
N LEU A 304 -27.97 -15.77 -12.16
CA LEU A 304 -28.19 -16.57 -13.37
C LEU A 304 -29.06 -17.79 -13.07
N LEU A 305 -28.77 -18.50 -11.98
CA LEU A 305 -29.58 -19.64 -11.54
C LEU A 305 -31.00 -19.22 -11.16
N ARG A 306 -31.19 -18.06 -10.51
CA ARG A 306 -32.52 -17.51 -10.22
C ARG A 306 -33.30 -17.16 -11.48
N SER A 307 -32.64 -16.55 -12.47
CA SER A 307 -33.25 -16.24 -13.77
C SER A 307 -33.68 -17.50 -14.52
N LEU A 308 -32.84 -18.54 -14.53
CA LEU A 308 -33.16 -19.83 -15.15
C LEU A 308 -34.32 -20.58 -14.48
N LEU A 309 -34.50 -20.41 -13.16
CA LEU A 309 -35.58 -21.04 -12.39
C LEU A 309 -36.90 -20.24 -12.42
N GLY A 310 -37.06 -19.28 -13.35
CA GLY A 310 -38.31 -18.54 -13.53
C GLY A 310 -38.55 -17.44 -12.49
N GLY A 311 -37.56 -17.15 -11.64
CA GLY A 311 -37.59 -16.00 -10.74
C GLY A 311 -37.18 -14.74 -11.50
N VAL A 312 -38.10 -14.13 -12.25
CA VAL A 312 -37.91 -12.76 -12.74
C VAL A 312 -37.89 -11.85 -11.50
N PRO A 313 -36.81 -11.10 -11.25
CA PRO A 313 -36.82 -10.11 -10.17
C PRO A 313 -37.82 -9.01 -10.53
N ASN A 314 -38.88 -8.86 -9.74
CA ASN A 314 -39.57 -7.58 -9.56
C ASN A 314 -38.68 -6.63 -8.76
#